data_AF-A0AAD8NUX2-F1
#
_entry.id   AF-A0AAD8NUX2-F1
#
_cell.length_a   1.000
_cell.length_b   1.000
_cell.length_c   1.000
_cell.angle_alpha   90.00
_cell.angle_beta   90.00
_cell.angle_gamma   90.00
#
_symmetry.space_group_name_H-M   'P 1'
#
loop_
_entity.id
_entity.type
_entity.pdbx_description
1 polymer ?
#
loop_
_entity_poly.entity_id
_entity_poly.type
_entity_poly.pdbx_seq_one_letter_code
_entity_poly.pdbx_strand_id
1 'polypeptide(L)'
;MKFLKRVDAPSNVTSDKTIRELSIETTKENHHVNEGQEQSGAYPLDGVPTLAFHSISTADFQFNIEKASDIIVETVEEFVNKIGNGRLVLVDISHGSKILNVVKSKAAIKNIDPAKFFTFVGDITKLRSGGGLHCNVIANAANWRLKPGGGGVNAAIFDAAGPDLDTATKKRAGSLAPGNAITVPLPSRSPLFSNQGVTHVIHVLGPNMNPKRPNCLKDDYNVGCKVLHEAYLSLFENFASIVKTLEKSSDEFSNCDQKVRREDGVSFNEKNKKFKGLSEVGASNKLCSVDEKQNAGSSGKTGGSLNKDWGSWAQALYKIAMHPEKHKNDVIEISDDVVVLNDIYPKAQKHLLVVARVEGLDRLADVSQDHSHMDRGTLRYVERKLVRDSCISKIRYGGG
;
A
#
# COMPACT_ATOMS: atom_id res chain seq x y z
N MET A 1 16.28 7.89 -39.15
CA MET A 1 15.65 8.13 -40.47
C MET A 1 14.22 8.63 -40.24
N LYS A 2 13.60 9.28 -41.24
CA LYS A 2 12.19 9.77 -41.17
C LYS A 2 11.30 8.97 -42.14
N PHE A 3 9.99 9.08 -41.94
CA PHE A 3 8.91 8.73 -42.89
C PHE A 3 8.68 7.22 -43.13
N LEU A 4 7.49 6.75 -43.58
CA LEU A 4 6.35 7.48 -44.20
C LEU A 4 4.97 7.01 -43.68
N LYS A 5 3.92 7.80 -43.95
CA LYS A 5 2.48 7.51 -43.73
C LYS A 5 1.73 7.69 -45.05
N ARG A 6 0.93 6.71 -45.50
CA ARG A 6 0.00 6.75 -46.66
C ARG A 6 -0.90 5.49 -46.64
N VAL A 7 -2.09 5.42 -47.25
CA VAL A 7 -3.11 6.43 -47.65
C VAL A 7 -4.43 5.67 -47.95
N ASP A 8 -5.59 6.31 -47.86
CA ASP A 8 -6.92 5.71 -48.05
C ASP A 8 -7.48 5.81 -49.51
N ALA A 9 -8.70 5.29 -49.72
CA ALA A 9 -9.59 5.43 -50.90
C ALA A 9 -9.24 4.54 -52.14
N PRO A 10 -10.20 4.23 -53.06
CA PRO A 10 -11.50 4.89 -53.32
C PRO A 10 -12.76 3.98 -53.29
N SER A 11 -13.90 4.55 -53.72
CA SER A 11 -15.30 4.10 -53.55
C SER A 11 -16.06 3.80 -54.86
N ASN A 12 -17.38 3.58 -54.74
CA ASN A 12 -18.48 3.52 -55.74
C ASN A 12 -19.04 2.07 -55.91
N VAL A 13 -20.32 1.82 -56.22
CA VAL A 13 -21.36 2.59 -56.95
C VAL A 13 -22.74 2.60 -56.23
N THR A 14 -23.62 3.51 -56.66
CA THR A 14 -24.97 3.89 -56.19
C THR A 14 -26.14 2.93 -56.46
N SER A 15 -27.26 3.10 -55.73
CA SER A 15 -28.59 3.23 -56.35
C SER A 15 -29.54 4.15 -55.55
N ASP A 16 -30.39 4.87 -56.27
CA ASP A 16 -31.13 6.09 -55.87
C ASP A 16 -32.52 5.82 -55.23
N LYS A 17 -33.02 6.74 -54.40
CA LYS A 17 -34.41 7.23 -54.50
C LYS A 17 -34.67 8.54 -53.73
N THR A 18 -35.22 9.52 -54.46
CA THR A 18 -35.48 10.91 -54.05
C THR A 18 -36.85 11.11 -53.39
N ILE A 19 -37.03 12.18 -52.58
CA ILE A 19 -38.12 13.20 -52.71
C ILE A 19 -38.03 14.32 -51.64
N ARG A 20 -37.98 15.58 -52.12
CA ARG A 20 -38.44 16.90 -51.55
C ARG A 20 -37.98 17.33 -50.14
N GLU A 21 -37.31 18.48 -49.96
CA GLU A 21 -37.77 19.91 -50.09
C GLU A 21 -38.74 20.36 -48.97
N LEU A 22 -38.67 21.55 -48.37
CA LEU A 22 -37.91 22.78 -48.70
C LEU A 22 -37.47 23.59 -47.44
N SER A 23 -36.62 24.59 -47.62
CA SER A 23 -36.05 25.52 -46.62
C SER A 23 -37.04 26.52 -45.99
N ILE A 24 -36.62 27.19 -44.91
CA ILE A 24 -36.96 28.59 -44.55
C ILE A 24 -35.82 29.19 -43.69
N GLU A 25 -35.54 30.48 -43.86
CA GLU A 25 -34.54 31.25 -43.09
C GLU A 25 -35.16 32.08 -41.95
N THR A 26 -34.27 32.63 -41.11
CA THR A 26 -34.52 33.41 -39.89
C THR A 26 -35.54 34.55 -39.98
N THR A 27 -36.25 34.76 -38.86
CA THR A 27 -36.65 36.10 -38.39
C THR A 27 -36.51 36.18 -36.86
N LYS A 28 -36.38 37.39 -36.31
CA LYS A 28 -36.30 37.66 -34.85
C LYS A 28 -37.65 38.20 -34.36
N GLU A 29 -38.05 37.89 -33.12
CA GLU A 29 -38.04 38.87 -32.02
C GLU A 29 -38.50 38.29 -30.66
N ASN A 30 -37.87 38.80 -29.61
CA ASN A 30 -38.37 39.10 -28.26
C ASN A 30 -39.44 38.19 -27.60
N HIS A 31 -39.03 37.49 -26.54
CA HIS A 31 -39.53 37.83 -25.20
C HIS A 31 -38.45 37.56 -24.13
N HIS A 32 -38.56 38.24 -22.99
CA HIS A 32 -37.52 38.37 -21.96
C HIS A 32 -38.04 37.85 -20.60
N VAL A 33 -37.23 37.08 -19.86
CA VAL A 33 -37.08 37.08 -18.38
C VAL A 33 -36.07 36.00 -17.95
N ASN A 34 -35.34 36.27 -16.85
CA ASN A 34 -34.34 35.41 -16.22
C ASN A 34 -34.79 33.96 -16.00
N GLU A 35 -33.88 33.01 -16.28
CA GLU A 35 -33.62 31.90 -15.37
C GLU A 35 -32.23 32.06 -14.75
N GLY A 36 -32.14 31.88 -13.44
CA GLY A 36 -30.90 31.82 -12.69
C GLY A 36 -31.00 30.75 -11.61
N GLN A 37 -29.89 30.47 -10.93
CA GLN A 37 -29.77 29.51 -9.83
C GLN A 37 -29.94 28.02 -10.21
N GLU A 38 -28.94 27.44 -10.87
CA GLU A 38 -28.42 26.16 -10.37
C GLU A 38 -27.50 26.42 -9.16
N GLN A 39 -28.14 26.69 -8.02
CA GLN A 39 -27.57 26.41 -6.70
C GLN A 39 -27.82 24.92 -6.40
N SER A 40 -26.98 24.16 -5.69
CA SER A 40 -25.76 24.44 -4.94
C SER A 40 -24.91 23.15 -5.01
N GLY A 41 -23.60 23.18 -5.20
CA GLY A 41 -22.67 24.01 -4.42
C GLY A 41 -22.35 23.38 -3.05
N ALA A 42 -22.32 22.04 -2.97
CA ALA A 42 -22.04 21.30 -1.74
C ALA A 42 -20.58 21.50 -1.25
N TYR A 43 -20.35 22.62 -0.56
CA TYR A 43 -19.08 22.93 0.11
C TYR A 43 -18.65 21.77 1.02
N PRO A 44 -17.35 21.39 1.06
CA PRO A 44 -16.87 20.43 2.02
C PRO A 44 -17.14 20.90 3.45
N LEU A 45 -17.84 20.08 4.22
CA LEU A 45 -17.95 20.25 5.68
C LEU A 45 -16.55 19.96 6.27
N ASP A 46 -15.74 21.01 6.42
CA ASP A 46 -14.27 20.92 6.58
C ASP A 46 -13.80 20.35 7.95
N GLY A 47 -14.73 19.79 8.74
CA GLY A 47 -14.48 19.04 9.96
C GLY A 47 -15.07 17.61 10.01
N VAL A 48 -15.77 17.14 8.97
CA VAL A 48 -16.36 15.78 8.96
C VAL A 48 -15.28 14.73 8.69
N PRO A 49 -15.01 13.79 9.62
CA PRO A 49 -14.07 12.71 9.40
C PRO A 49 -14.44 11.91 8.15
N THR A 50 -13.53 11.84 7.19
CA THR A 50 -13.79 11.23 5.88
C THR A 50 -12.67 10.27 5.52
N LEU A 51 -13.02 8.98 5.36
CA LEU A 51 -12.14 7.95 4.84
C LEU A 51 -12.23 7.92 3.30
N ALA A 52 -11.14 8.22 2.63
CA ALA A 52 -10.97 7.84 1.23
C ALA A 52 -10.37 6.42 1.14
N PHE A 53 -10.89 5.58 0.25
CA PHE A 53 -10.35 4.24 0.01
C PHE A 53 -10.43 3.86 -1.47
N HIS A 54 -9.49 3.05 -1.95
CA HIS A 54 -9.57 2.45 -3.28
C HIS A 54 -10.32 1.11 -3.24
N SER A 55 -10.75 0.64 -4.40
CA SER A 55 -11.18 -0.75 -4.57
C SER A 55 -10.03 -1.71 -4.27
N ILE A 56 -10.13 -2.39 -3.13
CA ILE A 56 -9.14 -3.36 -2.66
C ILE A 56 -9.11 -4.58 -3.59
N SER A 57 -7.91 -5.10 -3.86
CA SER A 57 -7.60 -6.28 -4.66
C SER A 57 -7.96 -6.29 -6.16
N THR A 58 -8.76 -5.37 -6.70
CA THR A 58 -9.22 -5.43 -8.11
C THR A 58 -8.18 -5.06 -9.17
N ALA A 59 -7.02 -4.52 -8.78
CA ALA A 59 -5.93 -4.17 -9.69
C ALA A 59 -4.78 -5.20 -9.65
N ASP A 60 -3.72 -4.93 -8.89
CA ASP A 60 -2.52 -5.76 -8.73
C ASP A 60 -2.79 -7.24 -8.37
N PHE A 61 -3.87 -7.48 -7.64
CA PHE A 61 -4.31 -8.78 -7.14
C PHE A 61 -5.44 -9.41 -7.96
N GLN A 62 -5.87 -8.76 -9.05
CA GLN A 62 -6.73 -9.31 -10.11
C GLN A 62 -8.09 -9.87 -9.65
N PHE A 63 -8.62 -9.39 -8.52
CA PHE A 63 -9.94 -9.81 -8.04
C PHE A 63 -11.06 -9.29 -8.95
N ASN A 64 -12.06 -10.13 -9.23
CA ASN A 64 -13.19 -9.79 -10.10
C ASN A 64 -13.95 -8.51 -9.67
N ILE A 65 -14.05 -7.54 -10.58
CA ILE A 65 -14.66 -6.22 -10.33
C ILE A 65 -16.13 -6.30 -9.93
N GLU A 66 -16.93 -7.21 -10.50
CA GLU A 66 -18.35 -7.34 -10.13
C GLU A 66 -18.47 -7.81 -8.68
N LYS A 67 -17.84 -8.94 -8.35
CA LYS A 67 -17.83 -9.49 -6.98
C LYS A 67 -17.27 -8.49 -5.95
N ALA A 68 -16.23 -7.74 -6.30
CA ALA A 68 -15.72 -6.68 -5.44
C ALA A 68 -16.73 -5.54 -5.25
N SER A 69 -17.47 -5.14 -6.30
CA SER A 69 -18.48 -4.09 -6.20
C SER A 69 -19.70 -4.49 -5.36
N ASP A 70 -20.09 -5.77 -5.39
CA ASP A 70 -21.13 -6.32 -4.51
C ASP A 70 -20.67 -6.20 -3.05
N ILE A 71 -19.50 -6.76 -2.72
CA ILE A 71 -18.92 -6.74 -1.38
C ILE A 71 -18.69 -5.32 -0.87
N ILE A 72 -18.23 -4.38 -1.70
CA ILE A 72 -18.08 -2.97 -1.31
C ILE A 72 -19.43 -2.40 -0.85
N VAL A 73 -20.48 -2.59 -1.64
CA VAL A 73 -21.81 -2.01 -1.36
C VAL A 73 -22.46 -2.69 -0.15
N GLU A 74 -22.38 -4.02 -0.05
CA GLU A 74 -22.88 -4.79 1.08
C GLU A 74 -22.15 -4.41 2.39
N THR A 75 -20.82 -4.30 2.39
CA THR A 75 -20.06 -3.92 3.59
C THR A 75 -20.29 -2.46 3.97
N VAL A 76 -20.50 -1.56 3.00
CA VAL A 76 -20.89 -0.18 3.28
C VAL A 76 -22.30 -0.13 3.88
N GLU A 77 -23.29 -0.78 3.27
CA GLU A 77 -24.67 -0.86 3.79
C GLU A 77 -24.72 -1.39 5.23
N GLU A 78 -23.93 -2.43 5.54
CA GLU A 78 -23.81 -3.02 6.87
C GLU A 78 -23.13 -2.07 7.90
N PHE A 79 -22.32 -1.12 7.46
CA PHE A 79 -21.41 -0.36 8.33
C PHE A 79 -21.59 1.16 8.34
N VAL A 80 -22.26 1.74 7.34
CA VAL A 80 -22.40 3.20 7.15
C VAL A 80 -23.14 3.91 8.29
N ASN A 81 -23.98 3.18 9.03
CA ASN A 81 -24.66 3.69 10.22
C ASN A 81 -23.85 3.53 11.53
N LYS A 82 -22.69 2.84 11.49
CA LYS A 82 -21.83 2.55 12.66
C LYS A 82 -20.68 3.56 12.85
N ILE A 83 -20.44 4.44 11.87
CA ILE A 83 -19.32 5.41 11.83
C ILE A 83 -19.60 6.78 12.49
N GLY A 84 -20.72 6.92 13.21
CA GLY A 84 -21.06 8.18 13.89
C GLY A 84 -21.21 9.35 12.91
N ASN A 85 -20.56 10.47 13.17
CA ASN A 85 -20.57 11.62 12.26
C ASN A 85 -19.81 11.36 10.93
N GLY A 86 -18.95 10.34 10.86
CA GLY A 86 -18.01 10.10 9.77
C GLY A 86 -18.63 9.73 8.41
N ARG A 87 -17.76 9.65 7.40
CA ARG A 87 -18.11 9.50 5.98
C ARG A 87 -17.12 8.61 5.22
N LEU A 88 -17.59 7.89 4.21
CA LEU A 88 -16.83 6.94 3.39
C LEU A 88 -16.79 7.41 1.92
N VAL A 89 -15.65 7.31 1.25
CA VAL A 89 -15.50 7.69 -0.17
C VAL A 89 -14.68 6.66 -0.93
N LEU A 90 -15.28 6.01 -1.93
CA LEU A 90 -14.55 5.13 -2.85
C LEU A 90 -13.90 5.98 -3.96
N VAL A 91 -12.59 5.84 -4.11
CA VAL A 91 -11.74 6.62 -5.01
C VAL A 91 -11.11 5.74 -6.09
N ASP A 92 -11.03 6.27 -7.31
CA ASP A 92 -10.19 5.76 -8.39
C ASP A 92 -9.73 6.94 -9.28
N ILE A 93 -8.61 6.79 -9.98
CA ILE A 93 -7.95 7.88 -10.72
C ILE A 93 -8.68 8.22 -12.04
N SER A 94 -9.43 7.26 -12.61
CA SER A 94 -10.03 7.38 -13.95
C SER A 94 -11.50 7.77 -13.93
N HIS A 95 -11.88 8.79 -14.71
CA HIS A 95 -13.28 9.09 -15.03
C HIS A 95 -14.00 7.93 -15.74
N GLY A 96 -13.25 7.07 -16.42
CA GLY A 96 -13.76 5.84 -17.04
C GLY A 96 -13.74 4.61 -16.12
N SER A 97 -13.59 4.79 -14.81
CA SER A 97 -13.48 3.67 -13.86
C SER A 97 -14.74 2.81 -13.84
N LYS A 98 -14.61 1.55 -14.28
CA LYS A 98 -15.71 0.58 -14.20
C LYS A 98 -16.15 0.35 -12.75
N ILE A 99 -15.22 0.28 -11.79
CA ILE A 99 -15.59 -0.01 -10.40
C ILE A 99 -16.36 1.16 -9.77
N LEU A 100 -15.96 2.42 -10.00
CA LEU A 100 -16.74 3.57 -9.50
C LEU A 100 -18.15 3.61 -10.09
N ASN A 101 -18.30 3.31 -11.38
CA ASN A 101 -19.60 3.30 -12.05
C ASN A 101 -20.52 2.18 -11.50
N VAL A 102 -20.03 0.95 -11.41
CA VAL A 102 -20.82 -0.19 -10.90
C VAL A 102 -21.17 0.00 -9.42
N VAL A 103 -20.24 0.45 -8.58
CA VAL A 103 -20.50 0.72 -7.16
C VAL A 103 -21.50 1.86 -6.98
N LYS A 104 -21.41 2.95 -7.77
CA LYS A 104 -22.37 4.05 -7.72
C LYS A 104 -23.79 3.59 -8.05
N SER A 105 -23.96 2.76 -9.09
CA SER A 105 -25.27 2.19 -9.43
C SER A 105 -25.80 1.24 -8.35
N LYS A 106 -24.97 0.34 -7.82
CA LYS A 106 -25.39 -0.62 -6.77
C LYS A 106 -25.72 0.07 -5.44
N ALA A 107 -24.96 1.10 -5.05
CA ALA A 107 -25.25 1.89 -3.85
C ALA A 107 -26.56 2.68 -3.96
N ALA A 108 -26.88 3.22 -5.14
CA ALA A 108 -28.15 3.88 -5.40
C ALA A 108 -29.34 2.89 -5.33
N ILE A 109 -29.19 1.67 -5.87
CA ILE A 109 -30.20 0.60 -5.76
C ILE A 109 -30.43 0.19 -4.30
N LYS A 110 -29.38 0.20 -3.45
CA LYS A 110 -29.49 -0.03 -2.00
C LYS A 110 -29.95 1.21 -1.19
N ASN A 111 -30.23 2.35 -1.83
CA ASN A 111 -30.61 3.61 -1.18
C ASN A 111 -29.62 4.07 -0.08
N ILE A 112 -28.31 3.82 -0.28
CA ILE A 112 -27.28 4.25 0.66
C ILE A 112 -27.18 5.78 0.63
N ASP A 113 -27.18 6.42 1.80
CA ASP A 113 -27.14 7.88 1.94
C ASP A 113 -25.91 8.49 1.23
N PRO A 114 -26.10 9.33 0.20
CA PRO A 114 -25.00 9.95 -0.55
C PRO A 114 -24.20 10.98 0.27
N ALA A 115 -24.73 11.47 1.40
CA ALA A 115 -23.96 12.30 2.33
C ALA A 115 -22.98 11.44 3.16
N LYS A 116 -23.24 10.14 3.32
CA LYS A 116 -22.43 9.19 4.08
C LYS A 116 -21.51 8.32 3.22
N PHE A 117 -21.92 7.96 2.00
CA PHE A 117 -21.09 7.22 1.05
C PHE A 117 -21.26 7.70 -0.39
N PHE A 118 -20.15 7.99 -1.07
CA PHE A 118 -20.15 8.30 -2.50
C PHE A 118 -18.87 7.83 -3.22
N THR A 119 -18.88 7.90 -4.55
CA THR A 119 -17.72 7.63 -5.40
C THR A 119 -17.09 8.94 -5.89
N PHE A 120 -15.77 8.99 -5.96
CA PHE A 120 -15.00 10.19 -6.34
C PHE A 120 -13.87 9.84 -7.31
N VAL A 121 -13.64 10.69 -8.32
CA VAL A 121 -12.54 10.51 -9.28
C VAL A 121 -11.35 11.37 -8.86
N GLY A 122 -10.20 10.75 -8.61
CA GLY A 122 -8.98 11.47 -8.29
C GLY A 122 -7.83 10.61 -7.78
N ASP A 123 -6.67 11.23 -7.65
CA ASP A 123 -5.51 10.65 -6.96
C ASP A 123 -5.69 10.77 -5.44
N ILE A 124 -5.72 9.64 -4.72
CA ILE A 124 -5.90 9.61 -3.26
C ILE A 124 -4.83 10.42 -2.50
N THR A 125 -3.66 10.63 -3.11
CA THR A 125 -2.56 11.42 -2.54
C THR A 125 -2.70 12.93 -2.77
N LYS A 126 -3.74 13.36 -3.50
CA LYS A 126 -3.97 14.75 -3.93
C LYS A 126 -5.44 15.19 -3.84
N LEU A 127 -6.30 14.49 -3.08
CA LEU A 127 -7.74 14.76 -3.05
C LEU A 127 -8.09 16.21 -2.69
N ARG A 128 -7.38 16.80 -1.71
CA ARG A 128 -7.61 18.19 -1.30
C ARG A 128 -7.08 19.17 -2.33
N SER A 129 -5.82 19.03 -2.77
CA SER A 129 -5.18 20.00 -3.67
C SER A 129 -5.57 19.86 -5.15
N GLY A 130 -6.07 18.70 -5.57
CA GLY A 130 -6.42 18.39 -6.96
C GLY A 130 -7.91 18.12 -7.21
N GLY A 131 -8.70 17.87 -6.16
CA GLY A 131 -10.14 17.62 -6.25
C GLY A 131 -11.01 18.40 -5.27
N GLY A 132 -10.43 19.25 -4.41
CA GLY A 132 -11.17 19.99 -3.38
C GLY A 132 -11.75 19.13 -2.24
N LEU A 133 -11.50 17.83 -2.24
CA LEU A 133 -12.07 16.89 -1.26
C LEU A 133 -11.09 16.66 -0.10
N HIS A 134 -11.44 17.18 1.07
CA HIS A 134 -10.68 16.92 2.29
C HIS A 134 -11.04 15.54 2.87
N CYS A 135 -10.03 14.67 2.99
CA CYS A 135 -10.11 13.34 3.62
C CYS A 135 -8.98 13.21 4.63
N ASN A 136 -9.32 13.26 5.93
CA ASN A 136 -8.35 13.19 7.01
C ASN A 136 -7.83 11.76 7.29
N VAL A 137 -8.43 10.73 6.66
CA VAL A 137 -7.99 9.34 6.71
C VAL A 137 -7.97 8.76 5.29
N ILE A 138 -6.94 8.00 4.94
CA ILE A 138 -6.88 7.27 3.66
C ILE A 138 -6.56 5.78 3.84
N ALA A 139 -7.13 4.92 3.00
CA ALA A 139 -6.80 3.50 2.93
C ALA A 139 -5.70 3.23 1.88
N ASN A 140 -4.72 2.43 2.25
CA ASN A 140 -3.70 1.89 1.36
C ASN A 140 -3.95 0.38 1.13
N ALA A 141 -4.17 -0.03 -0.12
CA ALA A 141 -4.14 -1.44 -0.52
C ALA A 141 -2.69 -1.95 -0.48
N ALA A 142 -2.27 -2.41 0.69
CA ALA A 142 -0.88 -2.65 1.03
C ALA A 142 -0.38 -4.02 0.55
N ASN A 143 0.93 -4.21 0.59
CA ASN A 143 1.55 -5.54 0.51
C ASN A 143 1.74 -6.13 1.91
N TRP A 144 1.79 -7.47 2.00
CA TRP A 144 1.91 -8.21 3.27
C TRP A 144 3.14 -7.88 4.13
N ARG A 145 4.18 -7.24 3.56
CA ARG A 145 5.39 -6.80 4.28
C ARG A 145 5.28 -5.37 4.82
N LEU A 146 4.17 -4.68 4.52
CA LEU A 146 3.94 -3.26 4.85
C LEU A 146 5.10 -2.36 4.41
N LYS A 147 5.59 -2.50 3.17
CA LYS A 147 6.75 -1.76 2.62
C LYS A 147 6.38 -0.78 1.48
N PRO A 148 7.18 0.28 1.26
CA PRO A 148 7.13 1.12 0.06
C PRO A 148 7.25 0.37 -1.27
N GLY A 149 6.84 1.04 -2.36
CA GLY A 149 6.94 0.54 -3.72
C GLY A 149 5.91 -0.56 -4.05
N GLY A 150 6.29 -1.51 -4.89
CA GLY A 150 5.42 -2.60 -5.38
C GLY A 150 4.51 -2.21 -6.55
N GLY A 151 4.26 -0.90 -6.75
CA GLY A 151 3.36 -0.35 -7.76
C GLY A 151 2.04 0.14 -7.15
N GLY A 152 1.13 0.59 -8.03
CA GLY A 152 -0.22 1.01 -7.69
C GLY A 152 -0.30 2.08 -6.59
N VAL A 153 -1.43 2.06 -5.86
CA VAL A 153 -1.69 2.97 -4.74
C VAL A 153 -0.64 2.86 -3.62
N ASN A 154 -0.09 1.67 -3.35
CA ASN A 154 0.88 1.49 -2.28
C ASN A 154 2.18 2.26 -2.55
N ALA A 155 2.70 2.23 -3.79
CA ALA A 155 3.81 3.08 -4.17
C ALA A 155 3.45 4.57 -4.00
N ALA A 156 2.36 5.02 -4.62
CA ALA A 156 1.94 6.42 -4.58
C ALA A 156 1.78 6.98 -3.16
N ILE A 157 1.13 6.25 -2.25
CA ILE A 157 0.96 6.69 -0.85
C ILE A 157 2.29 6.78 -0.11
N PHE A 158 3.19 5.79 -0.24
CA PHE A 158 4.50 5.86 0.41
C PHE A 158 5.39 6.95 -0.19
N ASP A 159 5.34 7.17 -1.51
CA ASP A 159 6.12 8.21 -2.20
C ASP A 159 5.63 9.62 -1.84
N ALA A 160 4.30 9.82 -1.72
CA ALA A 160 3.70 11.10 -1.30
C ALA A 160 3.84 11.37 0.21
N ALA A 161 3.82 10.33 1.05
CA ALA A 161 3.97 10.46 2.50
C ALA A 161 5.44 10.57 2.96
N GLY A 162 6.38 10.07 2.17
CA GLY A 162 7.80 10.06 2.49
C GLY A 162 8.21 9.02 3.56
N PRO A 163 9.49 9.03 3.98
CA PRO A 163 10.07 8.00 4.85
C PRO A 163 9.49 7.97 6.27
N ASP A 164 8.84 9.05 6.69
CA ASP A 164 8.13 9.15 7.97
C ASP A 164 6.98 8.12 8.07
N LEU A 165 6.31 7.78 6.94
CA LEU A 165 5.26 6.75 6.94
C LEU A 165 5.85 5.34 7.13
N ASP A 166 6.86 4.91 6.37
CA ASP A 166 7.48 3.59 6.57
C ASP A 166 8.10 3.46 7.98
N THR A 167 8.61 4.57 8.54
CA THR A 167 9.07 4.63 9.93
C THR A 167 7.93 4.48 10.94
N ALA A 168 6.76 5.09 10.71
CA ALA A 168 5.57 4.93 11.56
C ALA A 168 4.97 3.51 11.43
N THR A 169 4.84 2.99 10.21
CA THR A 169 4.31 1.65 9.91
C THR A 169 5.16 0.55 10.54
N LYS A 170 6.50 0.63 10.42
CA LYS A 170 7.44 -0.30 11.10
C LYS A 170 7.26 -0.36 12.61
N LYS A 171 6.87 0.74 13.26
CA LYS A 171 6.58 0.79 14.71
C LYS A 171 5.22 0.19 15.07
N ARG A 172 4.33 -0.03 14.10
CA ARG A 172 2.96 -0.57 14.30
C ARG A 172 2.85 -2.05 13.94
N ALA A 173 3.49 -2.51 12.85
CA ALA A 173 3.56 -3.92 12.49
C ALA A 173 4.71 -4.23 11.50
N GLY A 174 5.23 -5.46 11.55
CA GLY A 174 6.20 -5.97 10.58
C GLY A 174 5.58 -6.60 9.32
N SER A 175 4.31 -7.03 9.42
CA SER A 175 3.55 -7.68 8.36
C SER A 175 2.04 -7.57 8.60
N LEU A 176 1.24 -7.92 7.59
CA LEU A 176 -0.22 -7.95 7.64
C LEU A 176 -0.74 -9.22 6.94
N ALA A 177 -1.76 -9.86 7.50
CA ALA A 177 -2.43 -11.02 6.92
C ALA A 177 -3.63 -10.58 6.05
N PRO A 178 -4.03 -11.35 5.02
CA PRO A 178 -5.24 -11.05 4.25
C PRO A 178 -6.47 -10.95 5.16
N GLY A 179 -7.45 -10.12 4.78
CA GLY A 179 -8.66 -9.88 5.58
C GLY A 179 -8.47 -8.89 6.74
N ASN A 180 -7.27 -8.32 6.91
CA ASN A 180 -6.94 -7.45 8.05
C ASN A 180 -6.53 -6.05 7.61
N ALA A 181 -6.73 -5.08 8.51
CA ALA A 181 -6.29 -3.70 8.38
C ALA A 181 -5.58 -3.18 9.64
N ILE A 182 -4.65 -2.23 9.47
CA ILE A 182 -3.95 -1.57 10.57
C ILE A 182 -3.82 -0.05 10.37
N THR A 183 -4.34 0.71 11.34
CA THR A 183 -4.20 2.17 11.43
C THR A 183 -2.77 2.59 11.79
N VAL A 184 -2.20 3.50 11.00
CA VAL A 184 -0.94 4.20 11.27
C VAL A 184 -1.20 5.71 11.30
N PRO A 185 -1.06 6.38 12.46
CA PRO A 185 -1.04 7.84 12.53
C PRO A 185 0.11 8.39 11.70
N LEU A 186 -0.18 9.35 10.82
CA LEU A 186 0.80 9.96 9.94
C LEU A 186 1.51 11.12 10.66
N PRO A 187 2.86 11.13 10.76
CA PRO A 187 3.57 12.24 11.39
C PRO A 187 3.32 13.56 10.67
N SER A 188 3.13 14.66 11.43
CA SER A 188 2.83 15.99 10.88
C SER A 188 3.91 16.59 9.98
N ARG A 189 5.12 16.01 9.99
CA ARG A 189 6.24 16.32 9.08
C ARG A 189 6.08 15.71 7.68
N SER A 190 5.11 14.82 7.48
CA SER A 190 4.85 14.20 6.19
C SER A 190 4.22 15.22 5.22
N PRO A 191 4.67 15.30 3.95
CA PRO A 191 4.04 16.17 2.95
C PRO A 191 2.57 15.84 2.71
N LEU A 192 2.18 14.58 2.88
CA LEU A 192 0.79 14.12 2.76
C LEU A 192 -0.08 14.60 3.94
N PHE A 193 0.51 14.81 5.13
CA PHE A 193 -0.17 15.50 6.23
C PHE A 193 -0.29 17.00 5.91
N SER A 194 0.84 17.69 5.69
CA SER A 194 0.85 19.17 5.57
C SER A 194 0.05 19.70 4.39
N ASN A 195 0.04 18.98 3.26
CA ASN A 195 -0.52 19.50 2.02
C ASN A 195 -1.97 19.04 1.81
N GLN A 196 -2.34 17.84 2.29
CA GLN A 196 -3.66 17.24 2.05
C GLN A 196 -4.55 17.11 3.29
N GLY A 197 -4.01 17.29 4.51
CA GLY A 197 -4.75 17.11 5.77
C GLY A 197 -4.86 15.65 6.24
N VAL A 198 -4.12 14.71 5.64
CA VAL A 198 -4.17 13.29 6.02
C VAL A 198 -3.53 13.09 7.40
N THR A 199 -4.34 12.73 8.38
CA THR A 199 -3.89 12.44 9.76
C THR A 199 -3.53 10.97 9.97
N HIS A 200 -4.13 10.06 9.19
CA HIS A 200 -3.98 8.61 9.36
C HIS A 200 -3.97 7.89 8.01
N VAL A 201 -3.12 6.86 7.90
CA VAL A 201 -3.13 5.87 6.81
C VAL A 201 -3.54 4.53 7.39
N ILE A 202 -4.59 3.91 6.86
CA ILE A 202 -4.98 2.54 7.21
C ILE A 202 -4.43 1.61 6.13
N HIS A 203 -3.46 0.76 6.48
CA HIS A 203 -2.97 -0.27 5.56
C HIS A 203 -3.92 -1.47 5.61
N VAL A 204 -4.40 -1.92 4.45
CA VAL A 204 -5.36 -3.02 4.29
C VAL A 204 -4.74 -4.07 3.37
N LEU A 205 -4.85 -5.36 3.71
CA LEU A 205 -4.49 -6.44 2.80
C LEU A 205 -5.72 -7.28 2.44
N GLY A 206 -6.19 -7.14 1.20
CA GLY A 206 -7.24 -8.00 0.65
C GLY A 206 -6.70 -9.34 0.13
N PRO A 207 -7.60 -10.22 -0.38
CA PRO A 207 -7.25 -11.48 -1.02
C PRO A 207 -6.49 -11.26 -2.33
N ASN A 208 -5.71 -12.25 -2.75
CA ASN A 208 -4.98 -12.22 -4.02
C ASN A 208 -5.47 -13.32 -4.98
N MET A 209 -5.82 -12.96 -6.21
CA MET A 209 -6.11 -13.89 -7.31
C MET A 209 -4.98 -13.96 -8.36
N ASN A 210 -4.00 -13.05 -8.29
CA ASN A 210 -2.89 -13.01 -9.23
C ASN A 210 -1.84 -14.10 -8.88
N PRO A 211 -1.62 -15.12 -9.72
CA PRO A 211 -0.66 -16.20 -9.45
C PRO A 211 0.81 -15.73 -9.47
N LYS A 212 1.10 -14.50 -9.94
CA LYS A 212 2.43 -13.87 -9.90
C LYS A 212 2.67 -13.08 -8.60
N ARG A 213 1.77 -13.20 -7.62
CA ARG A 213 1.85 -12.56 -6.29
C ARG A 213 1.67 -13.64 -5.21
N PRO A 214 2.29 -13.47 -4.02
CA PRO A 214 2.19 -14.45 -2.94
C PRO A 214 0.75 -14.62 -2.43
N ASN A 215 0.47 -15.73 -1.76
CA ASN A 215 -0.84 -16.05 -1.16
C ASN A 215 -2.01 -15.99 -2.17
N CYS A 216 -1.76 -16.42 -3.42
CA CYS A 216 -2.79 -16.50 -4.44
C CYS A 216 -3.80 -17.62 -4.12
N LEU A 217 -5.09 -17.27 -4.14
CA LEU A 217 -6.23 -18.16 -3.90
C LEU A 217 -6.66 -18.98 -5.13
N LYS A 218 -6.02 -18.78 -6.30
CA LYS A 218 -6.24 -19.56 -7.54
C LYS A 218 -7.71 -19.63 -7.95
N ASP A 219 -8.37 -18.46 -7.98
CA ASP A 219 -9.79 -18.29 -8.30
C ASP A 219 -10.79 -18.99 -7.34
N ASP A 220 -10.35 -19.38 -6.12
CA ASP A 220 -11.28 -19.66 -5.02
C ASP A 220 -11.95 -18.36 -4.54
N TYR A 221 -13.04 -17.99 -5.21
CA TYR A 221 -13.88 -16.87 -4.85
C TYR A 221 -14.76 -17.12 -3.61
N ASN A 222 -14.84 -18.35 -3.07
CA ASN A 222 -15.57 -18.56 -1.81
C ASN A 222 -14.73 -18.04 -0.64
N VAL A 223 -13.46 -18.46 -0.57
CA VAL A 223 -12.49 -17.88 0.37
C VAL A 223 -12.21 -16.42 0.00
N GLY A 224 -12.09 -16.12 -1.31
CA GLY A 224 -11.81 -14.78 -1.82
C GLY A 224 -12.85 -13.74 -1.41
N CYS A 225 -14.15 -14.00 -1.63
CA CYS A 225 -15.20 -13.06 -1.24
C CYS A 225 -15.21 -12.81 0.27
N LYS A 226 -15.10 -13.87 1.08
CA LYS A 226 -15.02 -13.76 2.54
C LYS A 226 -13.83 -12.87 2.99
N VAL A 227 -12.63 -13.15 2.49
CA VAL A 227 -11.42 -12.40 2.87
C VAL A 227 -11.45 -10.94 2.37
N LEU A 228 -12.21 -10.62 1.31
CA LEU A 228 -12.43 -9.24 0.88
C LEU A 228 -13.44 -8.50 1.78
N HIS A 229 -14.52 -9.16 2.20
CA HIS A 229 -15.49 -8.64 3.18
C HIS A 229 -14.82 -8.37 4.53
N GLU A 230 -14.05 -9.33 5.05
CA GLU A 230 -13.22 -9.18 6.26
C GLU A 230 -12.26 -7.97 6.14
N ALA A 231 -11.60 -7.78 4.99
CA ALA A 231 -10.70 -6.65 4.76
C ALA A 231 -11.41 -5.29 4.77
N TYR A 232 -12.65 -5.20 4.25
CA TYR A 232 -13.45 -3.97 4.30
C TYR A 232 -14.02 -3.71 5.69
N LEU A 233 -14.53 -4.72 6.40
CA LEU A 233 -14.93 -4.59 7.80
C LEU A 233 -13.77 -4.09 8.65
N SER A 234 -12.61 -4.75 8.59
CA SER A 234 -11.42 -4.37 9.35
C SER A 234 -10.96 -2.94 9.04
N LEU A 235 -11.06 -2.49 7.78
CA LEU A 235 -10.81 -1.10 7.37
C LEU A 235 -11.80 -0.13 8.03
N PHE A 236 -13.10 -0.40 7.94
CA PHE A 236 -14.12 0.52 8.44
C PHE A 236 -14.18 0.54 9.99
N GLU A 237 -13.87 -0.57 10.67
CA GLU A 237 -13.68 -0.63 12.12
C GLU A 237 -12.48 0.19 12.59
N ASN A 238 -11.34 0.08 11.91
CA ASN A 238 -10.17 0.92 12.15
C ASN A 238 -10.54 2.42 12.01
N PHE A 239 -11.30 2.78 10.98
CA PHE A 239 -11.77 4.15 10.79
C PHE A 239 -12.77 4.61 11.87
N ALA A 240 -13.77 3.80 12.23
CA ALA A 240 -14.72 4.12 13.29
C ALA A 240 -14.03 4.30 14.66
N SER A 241 -12.93 3.60 14.91
CA SER A 241 -12.08 3.82 16.09
C SER A 241 -11.42 5.21 16.10
N ILE A 242 -10.96 5.69 14.94
CA ILE A 242 -10.43 7.06 14.77
C ILE A 242 -11.54 8.09 15.03
N VAL A 243 -12.72 7.94 14.41
CA VAL A 243 -13.85 8.87 14.59
C VAL A 243 -14.23 9.01 16.07
N LYS A 244 -14.45 7.89 16.77
CA LYS A 244 -14.78 7.85 18.21
C LYS A 244 -13.68 8.41 19.13
N THR A 245 -12.45 8.54 18.63
CA THR A 245 -11.34 9.18 19.36
C THR A 245 -11.36 10.69 19.15
N LEU A 246 -11.67 11.15 17.93
CA LEU A 246 -11.83 12.57 17.61
C LEU A 246 -13.02 13.17 18.38
N GLU A 247 -14.18 12.51 18.36
CA GLU A 247 -15.41 12.96 19.07
C GLU A 247 -15.14 13.21 20.57
N LYS A 248 -14.47 12.27 21.25
CA LYS A 248 -14.09 12.43 22.66
C LYS A 248 -13.15 13.61 22.92
N SER A 249 -12.22 13.87 21.99
CA SER A 249 -11.28 14.98 22.14
C SER A 249 -11.95 16.35 22.02
N SER A 250 -13.04 16.49 21.26
CA SER A 250 -13.84 17.72 21.23
C SER A 250 -14.60 17.99 22.54
N ASP A 251 -15.17 16.96 23.17
CA ASP A 251 -15.97 17.11 24.39
C ASP A 251 -15.14 17.53 25.62
N GLU A 252 -13.87 17.13 25.69
CA GLU A 252 -12.97 17.57 26.77
C GLU A 252 -12.61 19.07 26.65
N PHE A 253 -12.49 19.62 25.44
CA PHE A 253 -12.29 21.06 25.25
C PHE A 253 -13.53 21.89 25.55
N SER A 254 -14.75 21.37 25.34
CA SER A 254 -15.99 22.14 25.60
C SER A 254 -16.26 22.42 27.08
N ASN A 255 -15.62 21.68 28.00
CA ASN A 255 -15.80 21.84 29.44
C ASN A 255 -14.91 22.91 30.11
N CYS A 256 -14.08 23.63 29.34
CA CYS A 256 -13.17 24.65 29.91
C CYS A 256 -13.87 26.00 30.20
N ASP A 257 -14.85 26.41 29.38
CA ASP A 257 -15.40 27.78 29.36
C ASP A 257 -16.51 28.08 30.40
N GLN A 258 -16.57 27.34 31.52
CA GLN A 258 -17.47 27.65 32.64
C GLN A 258 -16.79 27.69 34.02
N LYS A 259 -15.63 28.37 34.14
CA LYS A 259 -15.25 29.03 35.42
C LYS A 259 -14.28 30.20 35.27
N VAL A 260 -14.83 31.42 35.28
CA VAL A 260 -14.07 32.67 35.45
C VAL A 260 -14.49 33.33 36.76
N ARG A 261 -13.55 34.03 37.44
CA ARG A 261 -13.62 34.67 38.78
C ARG A 261 -13.39 33.69 39.94
N ARG A 262 -12.50 33.94 40.91
CA ARG A 262 -11.34 34.88 41.13
C ARG A 262 -10.32 34.06 41.97
N GLU A 263 -9.05 34.42 42.24
CA GLU A 263 -8.35 35.70 42.38
C GLU A 263 -6.82 35.46 42.15
N ASP A 264 -6.05 36.55 41.99
CA ASP A 264 -4.60 36.75 42.20
C ASP A 264 -3.56 35.59 42.19
N GLY A 265 -2.46 35.79 41.43
CA GLY A 265 -1.11 35.56 41.99
C GLY A 265 -0.05 34.76 41.19
N VAL A 266 0.86 35.51 40.53
CA VAL A 266 2.32 35.23 40.43
C VAL A 266 2.86 33.96 39.69
N SER A 267 3.47 34.25 38.52
CA SER A 267 4.70 33.65 37.95
C SER A 267 4.78 32.19 37.45
N PHE A 268 5.39 32.06 36.27
CA PHE A 268 5.97 30.82 35.72
C PHE A 268 7.10 30.25 36.58
N ASN A 269 7.26 28.92 36.59
CA ASN A 269 8.47 28.28 36.06
C ASN A 269 8.25 26.79 35.73
N GLU A 270 9.00 26.28 34.76
CA GLU A 270 9.18 24.83 34.58
C GLU A 270 10.14 24.26 35.63
N LYS A 271 9.99 22.97 36.01
CA LYS A 271 11.11 22.00 36.03
C LYS A 271 10.72 20.56 36.36
N ASN A 272 11.43 19.63 35.71
CA ASN A 272 11.43 18.18 35.94
C ASN A 272 11.89 17.78 37.37
N LYS A 273 11.35 16.66 37.91
CA LYS A 273 12.16 15.51 38.40
C LYS A 273 11.34 14.31 38.96
N LYS A 274 11.35 13.21 38.19
CA LYS A 274 11.89 11.88 38.57
C LYS A 274 11.93 11.52 40.07
N PHE A 275 11.11 10.54 40.48
CA PHE A 275 11.42 9.65 41.62
C PHE A 275 11.33 8.15 41.26
N LYS A 276 11.44 7.24 42.24
CA LYS A 276 12.10 5.92 42.08
C LYS A 276 11.76 4.91 43.19
N GLY A 277 11.20 3.74 42.81
CA GLY A 277 10.96 2.57 43.69
C GLY A 277 9.66 2.67 44.51
N LEU A 278 9.15 1.63 45.18
CA LEU A 278 9.39 0.16 45.24
C LEU A 278 8.01 -0.48 45.63
N SER A 279 7.68 -1.78 45.62
CA SER A 279 8.37 -3.01 46.04
C SER A 279 7.64 -4.27 45.53
N GLU A 280 8.28 -5.43 45.61
CA GLU A 280 7.69 -6.77 45.40
C GLU A 280 6.97 -7.31 46.65
N VAL A 281 5.99 -8.21 46.47
CA VAL A 281 5.79 -9.57 47.07
C VAL A 281 4.63 -10.26 46.27
N GLY A 282 4.63 -11.53 45.87
CA GLY A 282 5.69 -12.56 45.86
C GLY A 282 5.14 -14.01 45.76
N ALA A 283 5.72 -14.82 44.85
CA ALA A 283 5.65 -16.30 44.75
C ALA A 283 4.26 -16.97 44.46
N SER A 284 4.13 -18.23 43.99
CA SER A 284 5.13 -19.28 43.73
C SER A 284 4.69 -20.33 42.67
N ASN A 285 5.56 -21.31 42.41
CA ASN A 285 5.43 -22.54 41.60
C ASN A 285 5.51 -22.38 40.07
N LYS A 286 6.51 -22.89 39.31
CA LYS A 286 7.38 -24.11 39.39
C LYS A 286 6.57 -25.39 39.09
N LEU A 287 6.97 -26.32 38.21
CA LEU A 287 8.21 -26.58 37.44
C LEU A 287 7.85 -26.56 35.90
N CYS A 288 8.57 -26.96 34.84
CA CYS A 288 9.77 -27.80 34.59
C CYS A 288 10.63 -27.29 33.40
N SER A 289 11.77 -27.94 33.17
CA SER A 289 12.67 -27.80 32.01
C SER A 289 13.29 -29.16 31.65
N VAL A 290 13.78 -29.33 30.41
CA VAL A 290 14.72 -30.41 30.03
C VAL A 290 15.78 -29.83 29.10
N ASP A 291 17.05 -29.91 29.53
CA ASP A 291 18.23 -29.71 28.69
C ASP A 291 18.76 -31.06 28.20
N GLU A 292 19.32 -31.11 26.99
CA GLU A 292 20.38 -32.08 26.66
C GLU A 292 21.57 -31.36 26.05
N LYS A 293 22.78 -31.72 26.49
CA LYS A 293 24.00 -30.95 26.24
C LYS A 293 25.24 -31.85 26.24
N GLN A 294 25.75 -32.15 25.05
CA GLN A 294 27.02 -32.85 24.81
C GLN A 294 27.62 -32.38 23.47
N ASN A 295 28.94 -32.29 23.26
CA ASN A 295 30.03 -32.10 24.21
C ASN A 295 31.19 -31.35 23.51
N ALA A 296 32.18 -30.84 24.24
CA ALA A 296 33.22 -29.98 23.68
C ALA A 296 34.46 -30.74 23.15
N GLY A 297 35.09 -30.20 22.10
CA GLY A 297 36.45 -30.55 21.66
C GLY A 297 37.13 -29.30 21.09
N SER A 298 38.39 -29.02 21.47
CA SER A 298 39.03 -27.71 21.24
C SER A 298 40.37 -27.78 20.53
N SER A 299 40.55 -26.99 19.47
CA SER A 299 41.86 -26.47 19.03
C SER A 299 41.67 -25.28 18.07
N GLY A 300 42.68 -24.39 17.98
CA GLY A 300 42.73 -23.28 17.01
C GLY A 300 42.21 -21.92 17.51
N LYS A 301 43.12 -20.97 17.78
CA LYS A 301 42.82 -19.54 17.98
C LYS A 301 43.33 -18.72 16.79
N THR A 302 42.44 -18.22 15.94
CA THR A 302 42.65 -17.03 15.08
C THR A 302 41.33 -16.60 14.46
N GLY A 303 41.13 -15.29 14.23
CA GLY A 303 40.02 -14.77 13.40
C GLY A 303 38.97 -13.95 14.15
N GLY A 304 38.42 -12.95 13.47
CA GLY A 304 37.71 -11.82 14.05
C GLY A 304 36.30 -12.09 14.61
N SER A 305 35.90 -11.21 15.54
CA SER A 305 34.55 -11.19 16.11
C SER A 305 33.56 -10.53 15.15
N LEU A 306 33.00 -11.32 14.23
CA LEU A 306 32.00 -10.86 13.26
C LEU A 306 30.82 -11.85 13.16
N ASN A 307 29.70 -11.55 13.81
CA ASN A 307 28.35 -12.01 13.43
C ASN A 307 27.25 -11.33 14.28
N LYS A 308 27.10 -10.00 14.12
CA LYS A 308 25.90 -9.24 14.52
C LYS A 308 25.49 -8.31 13.37
N ASP A 309 24.26 -7.83 13.43
CA ASP A 309 23.65 -6.87 12.49
C ASP A 309 23.36 -7.39 11.06
N TRP A 310 23.21 -8.70 10.88
CA TRP A 310 22.60 -9.28 9.67
C TRP A 310 21.16 -9.71 9.93
N GLY A 311 20.25 -9.36 9.03
CA GLY A 311 18.87 -9.86 9.05
C GLY A 311 18.81 -11.35 8.70
N SER A 312 17.79 -12.05 9.22
CA SER A 312 17.62 -13.51 9.06
C SER A 312 17.66 -14.00 7.62
N TRP A 313 17.18 -13.21 6.66
CA TRP A 313 17.25 -13.53 5.23
C TRP A 313 18.69 -13.49 4.67
N ALA A 314 19.50 -12.51 5.06
CA ALA A 314 20.91 -12.44 4.65
C ALA A 314 21.72 -13.60 5.27
N GLN A 315 21.46 -13.93 6.54
CA GLN A 315 22.05 -15.09 7.21
C GLN A 315 21.65 -16.43 6.56
N ALA A 316 20.44 -16.54 6.00
CA ALA A 316 20.01 -17.71 5.24
C ALA A 316 20.75 -17.80 3.90
N LEU A 317 20.83 -16.70 3.15
CA LEU A 317 21.56 -16.65 1.87
C LEU A 317 23.05 -17.00 2.01
N TYR A 318 23.72 -16.48 3.04
CA TYR A 318 25.12 -16.81 3.32
C TYR A 318 25.32 -18.30 3.63
N LYS A 319 24.42 -18.90 4.43
CA LYS A 319 24.46 -20.35 4.70
C LYS A 319 24.28 -21.18 3.43
N ILE A 320 23.43 -20.73 2.51
CA ILE A 320 23.26 -21.36 1.19
C ILE A 320 24.52 -21.17 0.32
N ALA A 321 25.17 -20.01 0.35
CA ALA A 321 26.38 -19.73 -0.43
C ALA A 321 27.60 -20.53 0.05
N MET A 322 27.77 -20.68 1.36
CA MET A 322 28.86 -21.45 1.95
C MET A 322 28.60 -22.97 1.94
N HIS A 323 27.33 -23.40 1.98
CA HIS A 323 26.93 -24.81 2.02
C HIS A 323 25.88 -25.21 0.97
N PRO A 324 26.08 -24.92 -0.33
CA PRO A 324 25.07 -25.15 -1.37
C PRO A 324 24.71 -26.63 -1.55
N GLU A 325 25.60 -27.56 -1.15
CA GLU A 325 25.36 -29.00 -1.15
C GLU A 325 24.17 -29.43 -0.27
N LYS A 326 23.81 -28.59 0.72
CA LYS A 326 22.67 -28.79 1.64
C LYS A 326 21.35 -28.22 1.09
N HIS A 327 21.39 -27.47 -0.03
CA HIS A 327 20.28 -26.65 -0.53
C HIS A 327 19.91 -26.94 -2.00
N LYS A 328 19.99 -28.22 -2.39
CA LYS A 328 19.88 -28.71 -3.79
C LYS A 328 18.59 -28.36 -4.55
N ASN A 329 17.53 -27.92 -3.86
CA ASN A 329 16.27 -27.51 -4.48
C ASN A 329 16.24 -26.01 -4.84
N ASP A 330 17.00 -25.19 -4.11
CA ASP A 330 17.03 -23.74 -4.26
C ASP A 330 18.18 -23.28 -5.18
N VAL A 331 19.26 -24.06 -5.20
CA VAL A 331 20.49 -23.85 -5.97
C VAL A 331 20.33 -24.33 -7.42
N ILE A 332 20.54 -23.42 -8.37
CA ILE A 332 20.55 -23.68 -9.81
C ILE A 332 21.94 -24.07 -10.30
N GLU A 333 22.98 -23.43 -9.75
CA GLU A 333 24.35 -23.59 -10.22
C GLU A 333 25.35 -23.27 -9.10
N ILE A 334 26.46 -24.00 -9.07
CA ILE A 334 27.55 -23.84 -8.09
C ILE A 334 28.84 -23.67 -8.88
N SER A 335 29.62 -22.66 -8.50
CA SER A 335 31.00 -22.45 -8.89
C SER A 335 31.84 -22.26 -7.63
N ASP A 336 33.16 -22.12 -7.77
CA ASP A 336 34.06 -21.89 -6.64
C ASP A 336 33.84 -20.49 -6.05
N ASP A 337 33.66 -19.47 -6.90
CA ASP A 337 33.45 -18.07 -6.48
C ASP A 337 31.99 -17.71 -6.13
N VAL A 338 31.01 -18.41 -6.71
CA VAL A 338 29.58 -18.01 -6.66
C VAL A 338 28.59 -19.18 -6.57
N VAL A 339 27.42 -18.92 -6.00
CA VAL A 339 26.22 -19.77 -6.11
C VAL A 339 25.10 -18.98 -6.80
N VAL A 340 24.38 -19.63 -7.71
CA VAL A 340 23.20 -19.07 -8.40
C VAL A 340 21.93 -19.72 -7.86
N LEU A 341 20.98 -18.91 -7.40
CA LEU A 341 19.75 -19.35 -6.75
C LEU A 341 18.50 -18.91 -7.53
N ASN A 342 17.42 -19.69 -7.39
CA ASN A 342 16.07 -19.23 -7.75
C ASN A 342 15.64 -18.12 -6.78
N ASP A 343 15.19 -16.96 -7.27
CA ASP A 343 14.58 -15.96 -6.39
C ASP A 343 13.15 -16.37 -6.01
N ILE A 344 12.93 -16.60 -4.73
CA ILE A 344 11.64 -16.87 -4.07
C ILE A 344 10.62 -15.70 -4.18
N TYR A 345 11.03 -14.51 -4.62
CA TYR A 345 10.15 -13.35 -4.87
C TYR A 345 10.37 -12.73 -6.26
N PRO A 346 10.05 -13.46 -7.36
CA PRO A 346 10.38 -13.05 -8.71
C PRO A 346 9.64 -11.77 -9.13
N LYS A 347 10.39 -10.67 -9.31
CA LYS A 347 9.88 -9.37 -9.81
C LYS A 347 9.85 -9.28 -11.34
N ALA A 348 10.25 -10.33 -12.03
CA ALA A 348 10.26 -10.50 -13.48
C ALA A 348 9.99 -11.98 -13.83
N GLN A 349 9.77 -12.32 -15.11
CA GLN A 349 9.46 -13.70 -15.53
C GLN A 349 10.57 -14.72 -15.21
N LYS A 350 11.83 -14.27 -15.17
CA LYS A 350 12.96 -15.00 -14.60
C LYS A 350 13.74 -14.00 -13.74
N HIS A 351 14.16 -14.41 -12.54
CA HIS A 351 15.01 -13.60 -11.66
C HIS A 351 15.96 -14.54 -10.92
N LEU A 352 17.26 -14.26 -11.02
CA LEU A 352 18.33 -15.09 -10.49
C LEU A 352 19.08 -14.29 -9.43
N LEU A 353 19.40 -14.93 -8.31
CA LEU A 353 20.23 -14.33 -7.27
C LEU A 353 21.62 -14.98 -7.34
N VAL A 354 22.66 -14.17 -7.59
CA VAL A 354 24.06 -14.60 -7.55
C VAL A 354 24.65 -14.14 -6.22
N VAL A 355 25.21 -15.08 -5.45
CA VAL A 355 25.83 -14.82 -4.14
C VAL A 355 27.29 -15.26 -4.21
N ALA A 356 28.21 -14.42 -3.72
CA ALA A 356 29.63 -14.76 -3.64
C ALA A 356 29.91 -15.79 -2.53
N ARG A 357 31.00 -16.54 -2.68
CA ARG A 357 31.47 -17.57 -1.75
C ARG A 357 32.81 -17.22 -1.08
N VAL A 358 33.38 -16.07 -1.43
CA VAL A 358 34.64 -15.57 -0.89
C VAL A 358 34.44 -15.10 0.55
N GLU A 359 35.18 -15.67 1.50
CA GLU A 359 35.13 -15.25 2.91
C GLU A 359 35.50 -13.77 3.06
N GLY A 360 34.66 -12.99 3.75
CA GLY A 360 34.86 -11.56 3.96
C GLY A 360 34.33 -10.65 2.85
N LEU A 361 33.79 -11.19 1.75
CA LEU A 361 33.14 -10.41 0.69
C LEU A 361 31.65 -10.15 0.98
N ASP A 362 31.34 -9.76 2.22
CA ASP A 362 29.99 -9.75 2.78
C ASP A 362 29.14 -8.54 2.33
N ARG A 363 29.79 -7.49 1.83
CA ARG A 363 29.19 -6.23 1.37
C ARG A 363 29.85 -5.75 0.07
N LEU A 364 29.12 -4.93 -0.68
CA LEU A 364 29.63 -4.27 -1.88
C LEU A 364 30.87 -3.37 -1.62
N ALA A 365 31.08 -2.94 -0.36
CA ALA A 365 32.24 -2.16 0.06
C ALA A 365 33.53 -2.99 0.20
N ASP A 366 33.42 -4.31 0.29
CA ASP A 366 34.55 -5.23 0.55
C ASP A 366 35.25 -5.65 -0.76
N VAL A 367 34.67 -5.28 -1.92
CA VAL A 367 35.16 -5.58 -3.27
C VAL A 367 36.34 -4.68 -3.65
N SER A 368 37.57 -5.15 -3.40
CA SER A 368 38.81 -4.48 -3.86
C SER A 368 39.16 -4.80 -5.33
N GLN A 369 40.17 -4.12 -5.89
CA GLN A 369 40.71 -4.43 -7.22
C GLN A 369 41.33 -5.84 -7.32
N ASP A 370 41.77 -6.41 -6.20
CA ASP A 370 42.36 -7.75 -6.15
C ASP A 370 41.32 -8.83 -6.48
N HIS A 371 40.05 -8.60 -6.14
CA HIS A 371 38.91 -9.47 -6.45
C HIS A 371 38.52 -9.47 -7.95
N SER A 372 39.34 -8.87 -8.82
CA SER A 372 39.13 -8.79 -10.28
C SER A 372 39.11 -10.13 -11.00
N HIS A 373 39.51 -11.23 -10.33
CA HIS A 373 39.38 -12.60 -10.81
C HIS A 373 38.06 -13.31 -10.44
N MET A 374 37.09 -12.62 -9.80
CA MET A 374 35.67 -13.02 -9.91
C MET A 374 35.22 -12.87 -11.36
N ASP A 375 35.46 -13.90 -12.17
CA ASP A 375 35.74 -13.69 -13.59
C ASP A 375 34.54 -13.17 -14.38
N ARG A 376 34.86 -12.26 -15.31
CA ARG A 376 34.00 -11.88 -16.43
C ARG A 376 33.50 -13.10 -17.20
N GLY A 377 34.22 -14.22 -17.22
CA GLY A 377 33.75 -15.51 -17.73
C GLY A 377 32.46 -16.01 -17.10
N THR A 378 32.31 -15.94 -15.77
CA THR A 378 31.12 -16.39 -15.03
C THR A 378 29.94 -15.44 -15.25
N LEU A 379 30.17 -14.13 -15.19
CA LEU A 379 29.16 -13.13 -15.59
C LEU A 379 28.74 -13.32 -17.06
N ARG A 380 29.69 -13.49 -17.98
CA ARG A 380 29.42 -13.81 -19.40
C ARG A 380 28.76 -15.17 -19.59
N TYR A 381 28.89 -16.11 -18.67
CA TYR A 381 28.17 -17.39 -18.74
C TYR A 381 26.70 -17.17 -18.38
N VAL A 382 26.42 -16.48 -17.27
CA VAL A 382 25.05 -16.08 -16.87
C VAL A 382 24.40 -15.22 -17.97
N GLU A 383 25.11 -14.24 -18.53
CA GLU A 383 24.67 -13.48 -19.71
C GLU A 383 24.38 -14.40 -20.91
N ARG A 384 25.28 -15.32 -21.29
CA ARG A 384 25.05 -16.26 -22.42
C ARG A 384 23.97 -17.32 -22.16
N LYS A 385 23.53 -17.49 -20.91
CA LYS A 385 22.37 -18.30 -20.51
C LYS A 385 21.07 -17.48 -20.63
N LEU A 386 21.08 -16.21 -20.21
CA LEU A 386 19.93 -15.30 -20.27
C LEU A 386 19.67 -14.71 -21.68
N VAL A 387 20.71 -14.44 -22.46
CA VAL A 387 20.62 -13.88 -23.82
C VAL A 387 20.06 -14.89 -24.82
N ARG A 388 20.30 -16.19 -24.64
CA ARG A 388 19.67 -17.24 -25.45
C ARG A 388 18.14 -17.29 -25.28
N ASP A 389 17.63 -16.81 -24.15
CA ASP A 389 16.20 -16.74 -23.81
C ASP A 389 15.59 -15.33 -23.97
N SER A 390 16.34 -14.36 -24.53
CA SER A 390 15.86 -13.00 -24.86
C SER A 390 15.17 -12.22 -23.73
N CYS A 391 15.63 -12.38 -22.47
CA CYS A 391 15.04 -11.68 -21.33
C CYS A 391 16.07 -11.24 -20.27
N ILE A 392 16.50 -9.97 -20.34
CA ILE A 392 17.20 -9.26 -19.25
C ILE A 392 16.55 -7.88 -19.09
N SER A 393 16.10 -7.52 -17.88
CA SER A 393 15.51 -6.21 -17.58
C SER A 393 16.27 -5.41 -16.53
N LYS A 394 16.96 -6.06 -15.58
CA LYS A 394 17.93 -5.41 -14.69
C LYS A 394 18.86 -6.43 -14.01
N ILE A 395 20.13 -6.08 -13.86
CA ILE A 395 21.02 -6.64 -12.83
C ILE A 395 21.02 -5.65 -11.66
N ARG A 396 20.95 -6.15 -10.42
CA ARG A 396 21.16 -5.34 -9.20
C ARG A 396 22.25 -5.99 -8.36
N TYR A 397 23.20 -5.19 -7.90
CA TYR A 397 24.10 -5.55 -6.81
C TYR A 397 23.37 -5.35 -5.47
N GLY A 398 23.50 -6.30 -4.56
CA GLY A 398 22.89 -6.25 -3.23
C GLY A 398 23.80 -5.59 -2.21
N GLY A 399 23.70 -4.27 -2.04
CA GLY A 399 24.45 -3.53 -1.01
C GLY A 399 23.88 -2.13 -0.83
N GLY A 400 23.11 -1.94 0.25
CA GLY A 400 22.27 -0.74 0.48
C GLY A 400 20.79 -1.04 0.25
#